data_AF-A0A9D7JSG9-F1
#
_entry.id   AF-A0A9D7JSG9-F1
#
_cell.length_a   1.000
_cell.length_b   1.000
_cell.length_c   1.000
_cell.angle_alpha   90.00
_cell.angle_beta   90.00
_cell.angle_gamma   90.00
#
_symmetry.space_group_name_H-M   'P 1'
#
loop_
_entity.id
_entity.type
_entity.pdbx_description
1 polymer ?
#
loop_
_entity_poly.entity_id
_entity_poly.type
_entity_poly.pdbx_seq_one_letter_code
_entity_poly.pdbx_strand_id
1 'polypeptide(L)'
;MLSLSGAYLFGLLILEMFPIIFSGHNHYAGLCVLAGFFIQIFMEFLTGGLEHGHIHPPAHNNQALTVALFVGLGLHALLDGLPFAGVGAISDHQHHNFYSGILLHKVVEGFTMYLLLDMMGHKAVRIWQILILFSLITPAGMVMVNKIPVLLEHIPLVLAFAGGSLLHVAITILFETENLHHHGIPIRKLIWIGLGLGMAVLIALV
;
A
#
# COMPACT_ATOMS: atom_id res chain seq x y z
N MET A 1 13.64 8.12 5.40
CA MET A 1 12.39 8.65 4.81
C MET A 1 11.48 7.51 4.41
N LEU A 2 11.85 6.65 3.46
CA LEU A 2 11.10 5.42 3.15
C LEU A 2 10.82 4.57 4.40
N SER A 3 11.84 4.26 5.20
CA SER A 3 11.69 3.50 6.45
C SER A 3 10.80 4.17 7.51
N LEU A 4 10.63 5.51 7.48
CA LEU A 4 9.68 6.20 8.36
C LEU A 4 8.25 5.98 7.86
N SER A 5 8.01 6.10 6.56
CA SER A 5 6.68 5.87 5.96
C SER A 5 6.23 4.42 6.16
N GLY A 6 7.12 3.45 5.90
CA GLY A 6 6.84 2.03 6.13
C GLY A 6 6.56 1.72 7.59
N ALA A 7 7.35 2.28 8.51
CA ALA A 7 7.14 2.12 9.96
C ALA A 7 5.83 2.76 10.45
N TYR A 8 5.49 3.94 9.93
CA TYR A 8 4.25 4.64 10.25
C TYR A 8 3.02 3.85 9.77
N LEU A 9 3.03 3.41 8.51
CA LEU A 9 1.96 2.57 7.94
C LEU A 9 1.83 1.26 8.73
N PHE A 10 2.95 0.55 8.96
CA PHE A 10 2.98 -0.66 9.78
C PHE A 10 2.36 -0.42 11.17
N GLY A 11 2.73 0.67 11.84
CA GLY A 11 2.18 1.05 13.14
C GLY A 11 0.66 1.23 13.10
N LEU A 12 0.13 1.96 12.11
CA LEU A 12 -1.32 2.15 11.96
C LEU A 12 -2.06 0.85 11.65
N LEU A 13 -1.48 -0.04 10.84
CA LEU A 13 -2.10 -1.35 10.57
C LEU A 13 -2.26 -2.16 11.87
N ILE A 14 -1.25 -2.17 12.72
CA ILE A 14 -1.27 -2.92 13.98
C ILE A 14 -2.16 -2.27 15.04
N LEU A 15 -2.13 -0.94 15.16
CA LEU A 15 -2.80 -0.22 16.26
C LEU A 15 -4.26 0.13 15.98
N GLU A 16 -4.62 0.35 14.72
CA GLU A 16 -5.97 0.79 14.33
C GLU A 16 -6.73 -0.33 13.61
N MET A 17 -6.13 -0.87 12.55
CA MET A 17 -6.87 -1.73 11.61
C MET A 17 -6.99 -3.18 12.08
N PHE A 18 -5.93 -3.77 12.63
CA PHE A 18 -5.93 -5.17 13.10
C PHE A 18 -6.91 -5.40 14.27
N PRO A 19 -7.01 -4.50 15.27
CA PRO A 19 -8.03 -4.61 16.31
C PRO A 19 -9.44 -4.66 15.72
N ILE A 20 -9.74 -3.85 14.70
CA ILE A 20 -11.04 -3.86 14.00
C ILE A 20 -11.25 -5.21 13.30
N ILE A 21 -10.26 -5.69 12.53
CA ILE A 21 -10.32 -6.97 11.79
C ILE A 21 -10.63 -8.15 12.73
N PHE A 22 -9.97 -8.20 13.88
CA PHE A 22 -10.08 -9.34 14.80
C PHE A 22 -11.17 -9.19 15.88
N SER A 23 -11.82 -8.03 15.99
CA SER A 23 -12.89 -7.77 16.97
C SER A 23 -14.06 -8.76 16.87
N GLY A 24 -14.40 -9.21 15.66
CA GLY A 24 -15.53 -10.10 15.39
C GLY A 24 -15.29 -11.59 15.69
N HIS A 25 -14.10 -11.98 16.18
CA HIS A 25 -13.72 -13.37 16.48
C HIS A 25 -13.90 -14.36 15.30
N ASN A 26 -13.95 -13.86 14.07
CA ASN A 26 -14.11 -14.66 12.87
C ASN A 26 -12.79 -15.34 12.50
N HIS A 27 -12.78 -16.68 12.51
CA HIS A 27 -11.57 -17.48 12.23
C HIS A 27 -11.07 -17.31 10.79
N TYR A 28 -11.93 -16.87 9.86
CA TYR A 28 -11.56 -16.59 8.48
C TYR A 28 -10.79 -15.27 8.31
N ALA A 29 -10.81 -14.36 9.30
CA ALA A 29 -10.12 -13.08 9.21
C ALA A 29 -8.61 -13.26 8.99
N GLY A 30 -7.96 -14.17 9.75
CA GLY A 30 -6.54 -14.47 9.58
C GLY A 30 -6.21 -15.06 8.20
N LEU A 31 -7.10 -15.90 7.66
CA LEU A 31 -6.94 -16.45 6.31
C LEU A 31 -7.05 -15.36 5.23
N CYS A 32 -7.96 -14.41 5.41
CA CYS A 32 -8.08 -13.25 4.52
C CYS A 32 -6.84 -12.35 4.58
N VAL A 33 -6.27 -12.09 5.78
CA VAL A 33 -4.98 -11.39 5.93
C VAL A 33 -3.88 -12.10 5.14
N LEU A 34 -3.75 -13.42 5.29
CA LEU A 34 -2.76 -14.19 4.54
C LEU A 34 -2.99 -14.11 3.03
N ALA A 35 -4.24 -14.27 2.58
CA ALA A 35 -4.58 -14.16 1.16
C ALA A 35 -4.23 -12.77 0.59
N GLY A 36 -4.51 -11.71 1.34
CA GLY A 36 -4.14 -10.33 1.03
C GLY A 36 -2.64 -10.12 0.89
N PHE A 37 -1.88 -10.67 1.84
CA PHE A 37 -0.43 -10.61 1.83
C PHE A 37 0.16 -11.34 0.60
N PHE A 38 -0.33 -12.55 0.31
CA PHE A 38 0.16 -13.34 -0.82
C PHE A 38 -0.24 -12.76 -2.18
N ILE A 39 -1.44 -12.18 -2.32
CA ILE A 39 -1.81 -11.56 -3.59
C ILE A 39 -0.88 -10.39 -3.91
N GLN A 40 -0.45 -9.65 -2.90
CA GLN A 40 0.48 -8.53 -3.08
C GLN A 40 1.85 -9.03 -3.54
N ILE A 41 2.39 -10.08 -2.93
CA ILE A 41 3.63 -10.75 -3.39
C ILE A 41 3.47 -11.20 -4.85
N PHE A 42 2.34 -11.80 -5.19
CA PHE A 42 2.09 -12.28 -6.54
C PHE A 42 2.04 -11.13 -7.56
N MET A 43 1.43 -10.01 -7.21
CA MET A 43 1.41 -8.81 -8.07
C MET A 43 2.81 -8.21 -8.23
N GLU A 44 3.62 -8.16 -7.17
CA GLU A 44 5.02 -7.71 -7.23
C GLU A 44 5.87 -8.62 -8.13
N PHE A 45 5.64 -9.94 -8.05
CA PHE A 45 6.28 -10.89 -8.94
C PHE A 45 5.93 -10.61 -10.42
N LEU A 46 4.67 -10.28 -10.71
CA LEU A 46 4.23 -9.95 -12.07
C LEU A 46 4.78 -8.61 -12.57
N THR A 47 5.00 -7.63 -11.69
CA THR A 47 5.67 -6.39 -12.09
C THR A 47 7.14 -6.61 -12.32
N GLY A 48 7.74 -7.67 -11.77
CA GLY A 48 9.17 -7.97 -11.87
C GLY A 48 10.01 -7.23 -10.82
N GLY A 49 9.38 -6.84 -9.70
CA GLY A 49 10.06 -6.12 -8.62
C GLY A 49 10.62 -4.76 -9.07
N LEU A 50 10.00 -4.10 -10.05
CA LEU A 50 10.48 -2.82 -10.63
C LEU A 50 10.58 -1.69 -9.60
N GLU A 51 9.90 -1.86 -8.48
CA GLU A 51 9.97 -1.03 -7.28
C GLU A 51 11.40 -1.01 -6.69
N HIS A 52 12.14 -2.12 -6.86
CA HIS A 52 13.48 -2.34 -6.31
C HIS A 52 14.63 -1.90 -7.24
N GLY A 53 14.35 -1.17 -8.34
CA GLY A 53 15.38 -0.46 -9.12
C GLY A 53 16.40 -1.32 -9.91
N HIS A 54 16.31 -2.66 -9.88
CA HIS A 54 17.19 -3.56 -10.63
C HIS A 54 16.82 -3.71 -12.11
N ILE A 55 16.49 -2.59 -12.77
CA ILE A 55 16.28 -2.55 -14.21
C ILE A 55 17.61 -2.12 -14.83
N HIS A 56 18.39 -3.07 -15.33
CA HIS A 56 19.27 -2.79 -16.45
C HIS A 56 18.38 -2.70 -17.68
N PRO A 57 18.05 -1.51 -18.23
CA PRO A 57 17.17 -1.47 -19.39
C PRO A 57 17.89 -2.09 -20.59
N PRO A 58 17.40 -3.19 -21.19
CA PRO A 58 17.67 -3.41 -22.60
C PRO A 58 16.93 -2.30 -23.34
N ALA A 59 17.60 -1.63 -24.26
CA ALA A 59 17.16 -0.44 -24.97
C ALA A 59 15.89 -0.59 -25.86
N HIS A 60 14.99 -1.55 -25.60
CA HIS A 60 14.00 -1.98 -26.59
C HIS A 60 12.52 -2.09 -26.17
N ASN A 61 12.08 -1.86 -24.92
CA ASN A 61 10.63 -1.87 -24.67
C ASN A 61 10.11 -1.08 -23.45
N ASN A 62 10.30 0.25 -23.44
CA ASN A 62 9.75 1.13 -22.39
C ASN A 62 8.22 1.07 -22.31
N GLN A 63 7.51 0.67 -23.37
CA GLN A 63 6.05 0.64 -23.35
C GLN A 63 5.50 -0.57 -22.58
N ALA A 64 6.04 -1.77 -22.79
CA ALA A 64 5.64 -2.95 -22.01
C ALA A 64 5.92 -2.77 -20.51
N LEU A 65 7.06 -2.16 -20.19
CA LEU A 65 7.44 -1.85 -18.81
C LEU A 65 6.46 -0.86 -18.15
N THR A 66 6.03 0.18 -18.88
CA THR A 66 5.03 1.14 -18.37
C THR A 66 3.66 0.49 -18.17
N VAL A 67 3.26 -0.43 -19.05
CA VAL A 67 2.01 -1.16 -18.89
C VAL A 67 2.07 -2.09 -17.69
N ALA A 68 3.15 -2.85 -17.52
CA ALA A 68 3.35 -3.71 -16.36
C ALA A 68 3.30 -2.91 -15.04
N LEU A 69 4.01 -1.78 -15.00
CA LEU A 69 4.02 -0.86 -13.87
C LEU A 69 2.61 -0.34 -13.55
N PHE A 70 1.88 0.15 -14.56
CA PHE A 70 0.52 0.68 -14.38
C PHE A 70 -0.47 -0.39 -13.96
N VAL A 71 -0.38 -1.61 -14.51
CA VAL A 71 -1.30 -2.70 -14.16
C VAL A 71 -1.03 -3.22 -12.76
N GLY A 72 0.23 -3.46 -12.39
CA GLY A 72 0.55 -3.99 -11.06
C GLY A 72 0.29 -2.99 -9.95
N LEU A 73 0.82 -1.76 -10.08
CA LEU A 73 0.51 -0.70 -9.12
C LEU A 73 -0.97 -0.32 -9.15
N GLY A 74 -1.63 -0.41 -10.32
CA GLY A 74 -3.05 -0.13 -10.44
C GLY A 74 -3.90 -1.14 -9.68
N LEU A 75 -3.61 -2.44 -9.81
CA LEU A 75 -4.29 -3.47 -9.03
C LEU A 75 -4.03 -3.30 -7.53
N HIS A 76 -2.80 -2.97 -7.14
CA HIS A 76 -2.48 -2.60 -5.76
C HIS A 76 -3.33 -1.40 -5.27
N ALA A 77 -3.37 -0.32 -6.05
CA ALA A 77 -4.15 0.87 -5.73
C ALA A 77 -5.66 0.61 -5.66
N LEU A 78 -6.16 -0.39 -6.39
CA LEU A 78 -7.55 -0.85 -6.32
C LEU A 78 -7.83 -1.54 -4.98
N LEU A 79 -6.90 -2.40 -4.51
CA LEU A 79 -7.02 -3.08 -3.22
C LEU A 79 -6.98 -2.09 -2.05
N ASP A 80 -6.17 -1.04 -2.14
CA ASP A 80 -6.13 0.05 -1.16
C ASP A 80 -7.43 0.85 -1.08
N GLY A 81 -8.29 0.76 -2.11
CA GLY A 81 -9.63 1.36 -2.10
C GLY A 81 -10.65 0.57 -1.28
N LEU A 82 -10.39 -0.71 -1.01
CA LEU A 82 -11.32 -1.60 -0.31
C LEU A 82 -11.56 -1.22 1.17
N PRO A 83 -10.54 -0.85 1.98
CA PRO A 83 -10.70 -0.41 3.36
C PRO A 83 -11.59 0.83 3.55
N PHE A 84 -11.76 1.64 2.50
CA PHE A 84 -12.61 2.83 2.54
C PHE A 84 -14.08 2.51 2.29
N ALA A 85 -14.42 1.28 1.92
CA ALA A 85 -15.81 0.88 1.81
C ALA A 85 -16.35 0.49 3.18
N GLY A 86 -17.49 1.07 3.54
CA GLY A 86 -17.99 1.03 4.92
C GLY A 86 -17.85 2.35 5.68
N VAL A 87 -17.41 3.44 5.03
CA VAL A 87 -17.36 4.83 5.58
C VAL A 87 -18.72 5.32 6.12
N GLY A 88 -19.83 4.64 5.84
CA GLY A 88 -21.14 4.88 6.48
C GLY A 88 -21.67 3.76 7.39
N ALA A 89 -20.97 2.63 7.52
CA ALA A 89 -21.48 1.41 8.18
C ALA A 89 -20.82 1.13 9.54
N ILE A 90 -19.69 1.75 9.87
CA ILE A 90 -18.94 1.56 11.11
C ILE A 90 -18.54 2.95 11.66
N SER A 91 -18.75 3.15 12.96
CA SER A 91 -19.13 4.41 13.59
C SER A 91 -18.08 5.55 13.68
N ASP A 92 -18.66 6.76 13.69
CA ASP A 92 -18.21 8.17 13.77
C ASP A 92 -16.81 8.63 14.24
N HIS A 93 -15.95 7.89 14.94
CA HIS A 93 -14.77 8.52 15.58
C HIS A 93 -13.41 7.80 15.49
N GLN A 94 -13.34 6.53 15.09
CA GLN A 94 -12.06 5.77 15.09
C GLN A 94 -11.35 5.66 13.73
N HIS A 95 -11.78 6.42 12.71
CA HIS A 95 -11.32 6.19 11.34
C HIS A 95 -10.47 7.31 10.74
N HIS A 96 -10.48 8.53 11.29
CA HIS A 96 -9.77 9.67 10.71
C HIS A 96 -8.25 9.44 10.61
N ASN A 97 -7.72 8.76 11.62
CA ASN A 97 -6.30 8.50 11.79
C ASN A 97 -5.77 7.47 10.78
N PHE A 98 -6.53 6.41 10.51
CA PHE A 98 -6.20 5.39 9.51
C PHE A 98 -6.17 5.94 8.09
N TYR A 99 -7.13 6.79 7.72
CA TYR A 99 -7.16 7.43 6.39
C TYR A 99 -5.91 8.28 6.13
N SER A 100 -5.36 8.92 7.16
CA SER A 100 -4.11 9.68 7.04
C SER A 100 -2.92 8.79 6.63
N GLY A 101 -2.87 7.56 7.14
CA GLY A 101 -1.86 6.55 6.79
C GLY A 101 -1.92 6.14 5.34
N ILE A 102 -3.12 5.79 4.87
CA ILE A 102 -3.32 5.43 3.46
C ILE A 102 -3.02 6.64 2.55
N LEU A 103 -3.47 7.85 2.93
CA LEU A 103 -3.23 9.05 2.14
C LEU A 103 -1.72 9.34 2.00
N LEU A 104 -0.95 9.21 3.09
CA LEU A 104 0.50 9.38 3.05
C LEU A 104 1.17 8.31 2.17
N HIS A 105 0.74 7.06 2.27
CA HIS A 105 1.21 5.98 1.39
C HIS A 105 0.92 6.27 -0.10
N LYS A 106 -0.27 6.80 -0.42
CA LYS A 106 -0.65 7.18 -1.80
C LYS A 106 0.23 8.28 -2.38
N VAL A 107 0.71 9.22 -1.55
CA VAL A 107 1.67 10.25 -1.99
C VAL A 107 3.01 9.62 -2.36
N VAL A 108 3.51 8.66 -1.56
CA VAL A 108 4.77 7.96 -1.84
C VAL A 108 4.64 7.11 -3.10
N GLU A 109 3.55 6.36 -3.25
CA GLU A 109 3.26 5.53 -4.42
C GLU A 109 3.18 6.37 -5.72
N GLY A 110 2.45 7.49 -5.70
CA GLY A 110 2.37 8.41 -6.84
C GLY A 110 3.72 9.04 -7.19
N PHE A 111 4.54 9.36 -6.19
CA PHE A 111 5.91 9.85 -6.42
C PHE A 111 6.81 8.78 -7.04
N THR A 112 6.73 7.53 -6.60
CA THR A 112 7.46 6.40 -7.19
C THR A 112 7.05 6.19 -8.65
N MET A 113 5.76 6.21 -8.96
CA MET A 113 5.24 6.11 -10.32
C MET A 113 5.78 7.25 -11.22
N TYR A 114 5.77 8.48 -10.71
CA TYR A 114 6.36 9.63 -11.42
C TYR A 114 7.83 9.39 -11.74
N LEU A 115 8.64 9.01 -10.74
CA LEU A 115 10.08 8.83 -10.89
C LEU A 115 10.43 7.74 -11.91
N LEU A 116 9.74 6.59 -11.84
CA LEU A 116 9.96 5.49 -12.77
C LEU A 116 9.59 5.88 -14.21
N LEU A 117 8.46 6.56 -14.41
CA LEU A 117 8.07 7.02 -15.75
C LEU A 117 9.03 8.07 -16.32
N ASP A 118 9.56 8.96 -15.47
CA ASP A 118 10.56 9.96 -15.84
C ASP A 118 11.91 9.29 -16.21
N MET A 119 12.37 8.34 -15.40
CA MET A 119 13.57 7.53 -15.68
C MET A 119 13.45 6.73 -17.00
N MET A 120 12.23 6.35 -17.38
CA MET A 120 11.93 5.68 -18.65
C MET A 120 11.86 6.64 -19.86
N GLY A 121 12.04 7.95 -19.64
CA GLY A 121 12.08 8.97 -20.69
C GLY A 121 10.71 9.40 -21.21
N HIS A 122 9.63 9.19 -20.44
CA HIS A 122 8.30 9.68 -20.85
C HIS A 122 8.22 11.20 -20.74
N LYS A 123 7.50 11.83 -21.67
CA LYS A 123 7.23 13.28 -21.61
C LYS A 123 6.28 13.60 -20.44
N ALA A 124 6.47 14.74 -19.81
CA ALA A 124 5.65 15.21 -18.68
C ALA A 124 4.13 15.07 -18.91
N VAL A 125 3.63 15.41 -20.10
CA VAL A 125 2.20 15.27 -20.45
C VAL A 125 1.71 13.83 -20.29
N ARG A 126 2.49 12.85 -20.75
CA ARG A 126 2.14 11.42 -20.63
C ARG A 126 2.21 10.95 -19.18
N ILE A 127 3.20 11.42 -18.42
CA ILE A 127 3.31 11.12 -16.98
C ILE A 127 2.06 11.61 -16.25
N TRP A 128 1.66 12.86 -16.46
CA TRP A 128 0.44 13.41 -15.84
C TRP A 128 -0.83 12.68 -16.26
N GLN A 129 -0.96 12.29 -17.53
CA GLN A 129 -2.09 11.46 -17.97
C GLN A 129 -2.17 10.13 -17.21
N ILE A 130 -1.04 9.44 -17.07
CA ILE A 130 -0.96 8.17 -16.35
C ILE A 130 -1.27 8.39 -14.86
N LEU A 131 -0.71 9.42 -14.22
CA LEU A 131 -0.96 9.74 -12.82
C LEU A 131 -2.43 10.09 -12.52
N ILE A 132 -3.08 10.85 -13.41
CA ILE A 132 -4.52 11.14 -13.28
C ILE A 132 -5.32 9.85 -13.34
N LEU A 133 -5.09 9.00 -14.36
CA LEU A 133 -5.77 7.71 -14.48
C LEU A 133 -5.52 6.83 -13.24
N PHE A 134 -4.28 6.81 -12.77
CA PHE A 134 -3.86 6.06 -11.59
C PHE A 134 -4.58 6.53 -10.32
N SER A 135 -4.70 7.84 -10.12
CA SER A 135 -5.40 8.43 -8.96
C SER A 135 -6.88 8.06 -8.89
N LEU A 136 -7.51 7.71 -10.01
CA LEU A 136 -8.90 7.29 -10.07
C LEU A 136 -9.11 5.82 -9.66
N ILE A 137 -8.04 5.01 -9.61
CA ILE A 137 -8.16 3.58 -9.34
C ILE A 137 -8.56 3.31 -7.88
N THR A 138 -7.97 4.04 -6.92
CA THR A 138 -8.37 3.91 -5.50
C THR A 138 -9.85 4.28 -5.28
N PRO A 139 -10.36 5.44 -5.74
CA PRO A 139 -11.79 5.73 -5.74
C PRO A 139 -12.66 4.66 -6.43
N ALA A 140 -12.18 4.07 -7.53
CA ALA A 140 -12.89 2.97 -8.19
C ALA A 140 -12.99 1.74 -7.28
N GLY A 141 -11.94 1.39 -6.53
CA GLY A 141 -11.95 0.33 -5.52
C GLY A 141 -12.98 0.59 -4.41
N MET A 142 -13.08 1.85 -3.95
CA MET A 142 -14.08 2.26 -2.97
C MET A 142 -15.52 2.05 -3.49
N VAL A 143 -15.77 2.44 -4.74
CA VAL A 143 -17.09 2.27 -5.37
C VAL A 143 -17.41 0.80 -5.60
N MET A 144 -16.41 -0.02 -5.96
CA MET A 144 -16.59 -1.44 -6.26
C MET A 144 -17.23 -2.21 -5.10
N VAL A 145 -16.76 -2.00 -3.88
CA VAL A 145 -17.32 -2.68 -2.70
C VAL A 145 -18.78 -2.28 -2.45
N ASN A 146 -19.11 -0.99 -2.63
CA ASN A 146 -20.49 -0.50 -2.45
C ASN A 146 -21.46 -1.03 -3.53
N LYS A 147 -20.95 -1.54 -4.65
CA LYS A 147 -21.74 -2.08 -5.76
C LYS A 147 -21.89 -3.60 -5.74
N ILE A 148 -21.07 -4.31 -4.95
CA ILE A 148 -21.07 -5.77 -4.87
C ILE A 148 -21.60 -6.18 -3.49
N PRO A 149 -22.87 -6.62 -3.38
CA PRO A 149 -23.51 -6.92 -2.09
C PRO A 149 -22.73 -7.91 -1.22
N VAL A 150 -22.13 -8.93 -1.83
CA VAL A 150 -21.32 -9.93 -1.13
C VAL A 150 -20.12 -9.30 -0.41
N LEU A 151 -19.47 -8.29 -1.00
CA LEU A 151 -18.34 -7.60 -0.36
C LEU A 151 -18.83 -6.72 0.80
N LEU A 152 -19.99 -6.11 0.65
CA LEU A 152 -20.61 -5.27 1.68
C LEU A 152 -21.03 -6.08 2.91
N GLU A 153 -21.57 -7.29 2.71
CA GLU A 153 -21.94 -8.21 3.81
C GLU A 153 -20.71 -8.74 4.57
N HIS A 154 -19.53 -8.72 3.95
CA HIS A 154 -18.29 -9.28 4.49
C HIS A 154 -17.20 -8.21 4.69
N ILE A 155 -17.57 -6.97 5.01
CA ILE A 155 -16.63 -5.85 5.23
C ILE A 155 -15.45 -6.24 6.14
N PRO A 156 -15.61 -6.95 7.28
CA PRO A 156 -14.47 -7.34 8.10
C PRO A 156 -13.46 -8.24 7.37
N LEU A 157 -13.92 -9.14 6.48
CA LEU A 157 -13.05 -10.00 5.67
C LEU A 157 -12.40 -9.24 4.52
N VAL A 158 -13.12 -8.28 3.94
CA VAL A 158 -12.58 -7.36 2.93
C VAL A 158 -11.47 -6.49 3.54
N LEU A 159 -11.70 -5.96 4.75
CA LEU A 159 -10.70 -5.21 5.51
C LEU A 159 -9.51 -6.09 5.90
N ALA A 160 -9.76 -7.35 6.28
CA ALA A 160 -8.70 -8.31 6.57
C ALA A 160 -7.81 -8.56 5.34
N PHE A 161 -8.43 -8.77 4.18
CA PHE A 161 -7.72 -8.95 2.91
C PHE A 161 -6.89 -7.73 2.53
N ALA A 162 -7.50 -6.55 2.51
CA ALA A 162 -6.77 -5.32 2.23
C ALA A 162 -5.68 -5.05 3.27
N GLY A 163 -5.92 -5.41 4.53
CA GLY A 163 -4.96 -5.27 5.61
C GLY A 163 -3.72 -6.13 5.47
N GLY A 164 -3.88 -7.36 4.96
CA GLY A 164 -2.76 -8.22 4.58
C GLY A 164 -1.93 -7.66 3.42
N SER A 165 -2.62 -7.10 2.42
CA SER A 165 -1.96 -6.44 1.27
C SER A 165 -1.13 -5.24 1.73
N LEU A 166 -1.71 -4.37 2.57
CA LEU A 166 -1.02 -3.21 3.15
C LEU A 166 0.13 -3.63 4.07
N LEU A 167 -0.03 -4.74 4.82
CA LEU A 167 1.03 -5.27 5.67
C LEU A 167 2.26 -5.64 4.85
N HIS A 168 2.09 -6.33 3.72
CA HIS A 168 3.19 -6.65 2.81
C HIS A 168 3.93 -5.39 2.37
N VAL A 169 3.21 -4.40 1.86
CA VAL A 169 3.80 -3.13 1.40
C VAL A 169 4.53 -2.41 2.51
N ALA A 170 3.94 -2.34 3.71
CA ALA A 170 4.55 -1.69 4.85
C ALA A 170 5.88 -2.34 5.25
N ILE A 171 5.96 -3.67 5.30
CA ILE A 171 7.21 -4.37 5.66
C ILE A 171 8.25 -4.31 4.54
N THR A 172 7.84 -4.35 3.26
CA THR A 172 8.77 -4.21 2.14
C THR A 172 9.43 -2.83 2.21
N ILE A 173 8.65 -1.75 2.30
CA ILE A 173 9.20 -0.38 2.44
C ILE A 173 10.09 -0.24 3.68
N LEU A 174 9.74 -0.90 4.78
CA LEU A 174 10.50 -0.86 6.03
C LEU A 174 11.89 -1.50 5.87
N PHE A 175 11.98 -2.60 5.12
CA PHE A 175 13.18 -3.43 5.01
C PHE A 175 13.94 -3.29 3.67
N GLU A 176 13.39 -2.68 2.63
CA GLU A 176 13.98 -2.59 1.27
C GLU A 176 15.28 -1.77 1.17
N THR A 177 15.71 -1.11 2.25
CA THR A 177 16.94 -0.28 2.29
C THR A 177 18.20 -1.00 2.80
N GLU A 178 18.24 -2.33 2.79
CA GLU A 178 19.45 -3.09 3.19
C GLU A 178 20.48 -3.05 2.04
N ASN A 179 21.51 -2.19 2.16
CA ASN A 179 22.68 -2.29 1.29
C ASN A 179 23.29 -3.69 1.44
N LEU A 180 23.42 -4.44 0.35
CA LEU A 180 24.02 -5.79 0.27
C LEU A 180 25.41 -5.95 0.93
N HIS A 181 26.05 -4.86 1.36
CA HIS A 181 27.43 -4.81 1.85
C HIS A 181 27.59 -4.42 3.33
N HIS A 182 26.51 -4.17 4.08
CA HIS A 182 26.59 -3.90 5.52
C HIS A 182 25.80 -4.95 6.31
N HIS A 183 26.47 -5.70 7.18
CA HIS A 183 25.87 -6.79 7.97
C HIS A 183 25.00 -6.30 9.17
N GLY A 184 24.27 -5.19 9.04
CA GLY A 184 23.37 -4.74 10.10
C GLY A 184 22.56 -3.49 9.75
N ILE A 185 21.46 -3.29 10.50
CA ILE A 185 20.59 -2.12 10.38
C ILE A 185 21.33 -0.88 10.91
N PRO A 186 21.58 0.16 10.09
CA PRO A 186 22.26 1.36 10.56
C PRO A 186 21.41 2.09 11.60
N ILE A 187 22.03 2.65 12.64
CA ILE A 187 21.33 3.35 13.74
C ILE A 187 20.41 4.48 13.23
N ARG A 188 20.80 5.15 12.14
CA ARG A 188 19.98 6.17 11.47
C ARG A 188 18.65 5.60 10.95
N LYS A 189 18.64 4.38 10.41
CA LYS A 189 17.41 3.69 9.98
C LYS A 189 16.54 3.38 11.19
N LEU A 190 17.13 2.89 12.28
CA LEU A 190 16.40 2.62 13.52
C LEU A 190 15.72 3.88 14.10
N ILE A 191 16.39 5.04 14.06
CA ILE A 191 15.79 6.32 14.47
C ILE A 191 14.55 6.65 13.62
N TRP A 192 14.64 6.53 12.29
CA TRP A 192 13.49 6.79 11.40
C TRP A 192 12.33 5.82 11.63
N ILE A 193 12.63 4.55 11.92
CA ILE A 193 11.61 3.55 12.27
C ILE A 193 10.94 3.93 13.59
N GLY A 194 11.73 4.27 14.61
CA GLY A 194 11.22 4.68 15.92
C GLY A 194 10.34 5.94 15.84
N LEU A 195 10.72 6.92 15.02
CA LEU A 195 9.90 8.11 14.77
C LEU A 195 8.58 7.75 14.07
N GLY A 196 8.61 6.91 13.04
CA GLY A 196 7.39 6.47 12.34
C GLY A 196 6.42 5.72 13.27
N LEU A 197 6.93 4.78 14.07
CA LEU A 197 6.13 4.08 15.08
C LEU A 197 5.60 5.02 16.17
N GLY A 198 6.44 5.95 16.65
CA GLY A 198 6.05 6.95 17.63
C GLY A 198 4.91 7.84 17.13
N MET A 199 4.96 8.27 15.87
CA MET A 199 3.86 9.02 15.23
C MET A 199 2.58 8.19 15.18
N ALA A 200 2.66 6.91 14.78
CA ALA A 200 1.50 6.03 14.73
C ALA A 200 0.87 5.82 16.11
N VAL A 201 1.69 5.66 17.17
CA VAL A 201 1.21 5.55 18.55
C VAL A 201 0.54 6.85 19.02
N LEU A 202 1.17 8.01 18.78
CA LEU A 202 0.58 9.30 19.16
C LEU A 202 -0.78 9.50 18.51
N ILE A 203 -0.89 9.12 17.24
CA ILE A 203 -2.13 9.22 16.48
C ILE A 203 -3.17 8.22 17.01
N ALA A 204 -2.80 6.98 17.30
CA ALA A 204 -3.73 5.99 17.85
C ALA A 204 -4.24 6.31 19.27
N LEU A 205 -3.56 7.22 19.99
CA LEU A 205 -3.92 7.65 21.35
C LEU A 205 -4.80 8.91 21.39
N VAL A 206 -4.99 9.61 20.28
CA VAL A 206 -5.75 10.86 20.15
C VAL A 206 -7.06 10.59 19.42
#